data_AF-A0A6P7FHX6-F1
#
_entry.id   AF-A0A6P7FHX6-F1
#
_cell.length_a   1.000
_cell.length_b   1.000
_cell.length_c   1.000
_cell.angle_alpha   90.00
_cell.angle_beta   90.00
_cell.angle_gamma   90.00
#
_symmetry.space_group_name_H-M   'P 1'
#
loop_
_entity.id
_entity.type
_entity.pdbx_description
1 polymer ?
#
loop_
_entity_poly.entity_id
_entity_poly.type
_entity_poly.pdbx_seq_one_letter_code
_entity_poly.pdbx_strand_id
1 'polypeptide(L)'
;MHMMVHTGEKPHKCEISSKLFTLKSNLKTHMKVHTGEKPHKCQICFKLFTTTTHLKLHFRSHSGEKPYECKICLRQFSAKSNLNQHLKVHAGEKPHKCKICFKEFTLKSNLSQRSFTLEKSLTNVKLVLKCLLI
;
A
#
# COMPACT_ATOMS: atom_id res chain seq x y z
N MET A 1 -5.94 23.68 -15.40
CA MET A 1 -5.40 22.56 -14.60
C MET A 1 -6.49 21.72 -13.88
N HIS A 2 -7.71 22.24 -13.67
CA HIS A 2 -8.82 21.46 -13.07
C HIS A 2 -9.44 20.40 -14.01
N MET A 3 -9.41 20.62 -15.34
CA MET A 3 -10.05 19.77 -16.34
C MET A 3 -9.51 18.31 -16.40
N MET A 4 -8.18 18.11 -16.25
CA MET A 4 -7.56 16.78 -16.42
C MET A 4 -7.90 15.77 -15.31
N VAL A 5 -8.46 16.22 -14.19
CA VAL A 5 -8.87 15.33 -13.10
C VAL A 5 -10.19 14.62 -13.43
N HIS A 6 -11.04 15.23 -14.26
CA HIS A 6 -12.33 14.66 -14.66
C HIS A 6 -12.22 13.71 -15.85
N THR A 7 -11.25 13.92 -16.75
CA THR A 7 -11.07 13.10 -17.96
C THR A 7 -10.29 11.80 -17.72
N GLY A 8 -9.60 11.68 -16.58
CA GLY A 8 -8.79 10.50 -16.26
C GLY A 8 -7.47 10.40 -17.05
N GLU A 9 -7.15 11.40 -17.87
CA GLU A 9 -5.92 11.46 -18.64
C GLU A 9 -4.67 11.48 -17.74
N LYS A 10 -3.61 10.79 -18.17
CA LYS A 10 -2.33 10.70 -17.45
C LYS A 10 -1.16 11.06 -18.37
N PRO A 11 -1.04 12.34 -18.77
CA PRO A 11 -0.06 12.75 -19.78
C PRO A 11 1.39 12.69 -19.29
N HIS A 12 1.63 12.66 -17.97
CA HIS A 12 2.98 12.73 -17.42
C HIS A 12 3.55 11.34 -17.15
N LYS A 13 4.48 10.90 -18.00
CA LYS A 13 5.17 9.61 -17.88
C LYS A 13 6.45 9.73 -17.06
N CYS A 14 6.71 8.75 -16.21
CA CYS A 14 8.01 8.56 -15.59
C CYS A 14 9.00 7.97 -16.62
N GLU A 15 10.20 8.53 -16.71
CA GLU A 15 11.20 8.05 -17.68
C GLU A 15 11.89 6.77 -17.20
N ILE A 16 12.04 6.60 -15.88
CA ILE A 16 12.71 5.45 -15.26
C ILE A 16 11.77 4.25 -15.04
N SER A 17 10.46 4.45 -15.11
CA SER A 17 9.46 3.39 -14.88
C SER A 17 8.20 3.62 -15.70
N SER A 18 7.43 2.57 -16.00
CA SER A 18 6.21 2.68 -16.82
C SER A 18 5.02 3.39 -16.14
N LYS A 19 5.24 4.12 -15.04
CA LYS A 19 4.17 4.82 -14.30
C LYS A 19 3.76 6.11 -14.98
N LEU A 20 2.44 6.34 -15.04
CA LEU A 20 1.82 7.54 -15.59
C LEU A 20 1.10 8.35 -14.50
N PHE A 21 1.12 9.67 -14.62
CA PHE A 21 0.57 10.61 -13.65
C PHE A 21 -0.31 11.66 -14.35
N THR A 22 -1.42 12.00 -13.69
CA THR A 22 -2.32 13.09 -14.14
C THR A 22 -1.72 14.47 -13.90
N LEU A 23 -0.91 14.63 -12.85
CA LEU A 23 -0.32 15.91 -12.47
C LEU A 23 1.22 15.85 -12.51
N LYS A 24 1.84 16.89 -13.07
CA LYS A 24 3.30 17.06 -13.08
C LYS A 24 3.90 17.07 -11.67
N SER A 25 3.20 17.63 -10.69
CA SER A 25 3.61 17.63 -9.26
C SER A 25 3.69 16.21 -8.68
N ASN A 26 2.78 15.31 -9.08
CA ASN A 26 2.80 13.91 -8.66
C ASN A 26 3.97 13.17 -9.30
N LEU A 27 4.25 13.41 -10.59
CA LEU A 27 5.44 12.87 -11.25
C LEU A 27 6.72 13.36 -10.54
N LYS A 28 6.86 14.67 -10.28
CA LYS A 28 8.02 15.22 -9.55
C LYS A 28 8.22 14.56 -8.19
N THR A 29 7.13 14.34 -7.45
CA THR A 29 7.18 13.65 -6.15
C THR A 29 7.58 12.17 -6.31
N HIS A 30 7.07 11.49 -7.34
CA HIS A 30 7.43 10.11 -7.66
C HIS A 30 8.92 9.97 -8.04
N MET A 31 9.51 10.94 -8.76
CA MET A 31 10.93 10.88 -9.12
C MET A 31 11.86 10.78 -7.91
N LYS A 32 11.43 11.28 -6.74
CA LYS A 32 12.18 11.13 -5.48
C LYS A 32 12.36 9.68 -5.03
N VAL A 33 11.51 8.77 -5.50
CA VAL A 33 11.67 7.32 -5.26
C VAL A 33 12.91 6.79 -5.99
N HIS A 34 13.23 7.33 -7.16
CA HIS A 34 14.40 6.93 -7.94
C HIS A 34 15.68 7.58 -7.43
N THR A 35 15.62 8.84 -6.99
CA THR A 35 16.79 9.56 -6.46
C THR A 35 17.08 9.26 -4.99
N GLY A 36 16.10 8.70 -4.26
CA GLY A 36 16.18 8.51 -2.81
C GLY A 36 16.01 9.80 -2.00
N GLU A 37 15.68 10.94 -2.63
CA GLU A 37 15.55 12.23 -1.96
C GLU A 37 14.42 12.21 -0.91
N LYS A 38 14.77 12.45 0.35
CA LYS A 38 13.82 12.51 1.48
C LYS A 38 14.03 13.80 2.28
N PRO A 39 13.57 14.95 1.78
CA PRO A 39 13.93 16.25 2.34
C PRO A 39 13.25 16.56 3.69
N HIS A 40 12.27 15.75 4.12
CA HIS A 40 11.49 16.04 5.31
C HIS A 40 11.92 15.14 6.47
N LYS A 41 12.49 15.74 7.52
CA LYS A 41 12.99 15.03 8.71
C LYS A 41 11.99 15.11 9.87
N CYS A 42 11.72 13.98 10.51
CA CYS A 42 11.06 13.95 11.81
C CYS A 42 12.04 14.44 12.89
N GLN A 43 11.65 15.43 13.69
CA GLN A 43 12.55 15.97 14.72
C GLN A 43 12.59 15.13 16.00
N ILE A 44 11.66 14.17 16.15
CA ILE A 44 11.59 13.28 17.33
C ILE A 44 12.51 12.07 17.14
N CYS A 45 12.42 11.39 15.99
CA CYS A 45 13.18 10.16 15.72
C CYS A 45 14.13 10.25 14.52
N PHE A 46 14.30 11.43 13.95
CA PHE A 46 15.20 11.71 12.82
C PHE A 46 14.92 10.95 11.52
N LYS A 47 13.80 10.23 11.44
CA LYS A 47 13.36 9.52 10.24
C LYS A 47 13.05 10.49 9.10
N LEU A 48 13.48 10.14 7.88
CA LEU A 48 13.32 10.95 6.68
C LEU A 48 12.13 10.51 5.82
N PHE A 49 11.45 11.48 5.21
CA PHE A 49 10.25 11.32 4.38
C PHE A 49 10.34 12.10 3.07
N THR A 50 9.72 11.56 2.03
CA THR A 50 9.68 12.16 0.69
C THR A 50 8.69 13.33 0.57
N THR A 51 7.65 13.34 1.40
CA THR A 51 6.60 14.38 1.41
C THR A 51 6.27 14.86 2.82
N THR A 52 5.82 16.11 2.93
CA THR A 52 5.34 16.70 4.18
C THR A 52 4.10 15.97 4.72
N THR A 53 3.21 15.51 3.85
CA THR A 53 2.01 14.76 4.25
C THR A 53 2.36 13.44 4.94
N HIS A 54 3.35 12.70 4.43
CA HIS A 54 3.81 11.47 5.08
C HIS A 54 4.50 11.76 6.41
N LEU A 55 5.28 12.85 6.51
CA LEU A 55 5.86 13.28 7.77
C LEU A 55 4.77 13.65 8.80
N LYS A 56 3.75 14.41 8.41
CA LYS A 56 2.61 14.74 9.28
C LYS A 56 1.87 13.50 9.77
N LEU A 57 1.60 12.54 8.87
CA LEU A 57 0.97 11.28 9.27
C LEU A 57 1.87 10.49 10.24
N HIS A 58 3.18 10.48 10.01
CA HIS A 58 4.13 9.85 10.92
C HIS A 58 4.17 10.53 12.29
N PHE A 59 4.06 11.85 12.38
CA PHE A 59 3.99 12.52 13.69
C PHE A 59 2.85 12.00 14.57
N ARG A 60 1.74 11.54 13.97
CA ARG A 60 0.65 10.89 14.71
C ARG A 60 1.04 9.59 15.40
N SER A 61 2.09 8.91 14.96
CA SER A 61 2.63 7.75 15.70
C SER A 61 3.37 8.15 16.96
N HIS A 62 3.83 9.40 17.07
CA HIS A 62 4.44 9.93 18.29
C HIS A 62 3.38 10.50 19.23
N SER A 63 2.43 11.29 18.72
CA SER A 63 1.38 11.90 19.56
C SER A 63 0.23 10.95 19.92
N GLY A 64 0.07 9.85 19.19
CA GLY A 64 -1.08 8.96 19.33
C GLY A 64 -2.38 9.49 18.71
N GLU A 65 -2.34 10.61 17.98
CA GLU A 65 -3.52 11.23 17.37
C GLU A 65 -4.21 10.28 16.37
N LYS A 66 -5.51 10.02 16.58
CA LYS A 66 -6.34 9.16 15.73
C LYS A 66 -7.64 9.87 15.36
N PRO A 67 -7.61 10.84 14.45
CA PRO A 67 -8.75 11.72 14.20
C PRO A 67 -9.89 11.07 13.41
N TYR A 68 -9.71 9.84 12.93
CA TYR A 68 -10.69 9.15 12.09
C TYR A 68 -11.33 8.01 12.87
N GLU A 69 -12.61 8.13 13.16
CA GLU A 69 -13.37 7.14 13.93
C GLU A 69 -14.31 6.32 13.04
N CYS A 70 -14.35 5.01 13.30
CA CYS A 70 -15.36 4.12 12.74
C CYS A 70 -16.67 4.29 13.48
N LYS A 71 -17.72 4.75 12.79
CA LYS A 71 -19.05 4.95 13.40
C LYS A 71 -19.78 3.64 13.76
N ILE A 72 -19.29 2.49 13.30
CA ILE A 72 -19.90 1.17 13.55
C ILE A 72 -19.36 0.55 14.85
N CYS A 73 -18.04 0.63 15.08
CA CYS A 73 -17.39 -0.02 16.24
C CYS A 73 -16.56 0.95 17.10
N LEU A 74 -16.64 2.25 16.85
CA LEU A 74 -15.93 3.34 17.55
C LEU A 74 -14.40 3.24 17.52
N ARG A 75 -13.84 2.34 16.71
CA ARG A 75 -12.40 2.21 16.56
C ARG A 75 -11.81 3.41 15.84
N GLN A 76 -10.71 3.94 16.38
CA GLN A 76 -10.04 5.13 15.85
C GLN A 76 -8.77 4.80 15.04
N PHE A 77 -8.49 5.62 14.03
CA PHE A 77 -7.39 5.47 13.07
C PHE A 77 -6.65 6.80 12.85
N SER A 78 -5.34 6.71 12.61
CA SER A 78 -4.47 7.87 12.33
C SER A 78 -4.58 8.38 10.88
N ALA A 79 -5.10 7.56 9.96
CA ALA A 79 -5.28 7.89 8.55
C ALA A 79 -6.67 7.48 8.03
N LYS A 80 -7.26 8.33 7.18
CA LYS A 80 -8.54 8.06 6.52
C LYS A 80 -8.50 6.81 5.64
N SER A 81 -7.38 6.56 4.97
CA SER A 81 -7.18 5.34 4.18
C SER A 81 -7.29 4.06 5.01
N ASN A 82 -6.81 4.10 6.25
CA ASN A 82 -6.86 2.94 7.16
C ASN A 82 -8.29 2.73 7.67
N LEU A 83 -9.02 3.81 7.98
CA LEU A 83 -10.45 3.73 8.28
C LEU A 83 -11.23 3.13 7.10
N ASN A 84 -11.04 3.65 5.88
CA ASN A 84 -11.73 3.14 4.68
C ASN A 84 -11.43 1.65 4.44
N GLN A 85 -10.17 1.22 4.64
CA GLN A 85 -9.80 -0.18 4.54
C GLN A 85 -10.48 -1.02 5.63
N HIS A 86 -10.59 -0.50 6.85
CA HIS A 86 -11.29 -1.17 7.94
C HIS A 86 -12.79 -1.29 7.69
N LEU A 87 -13.44 -0.29 7.09
CA LEU A 87 -14.88 -0.33 6.79
C LEU A 87 -15.26 -1.49 5.85
N LYS A 88 -14.33 -1.95 5.00
CA LYS A 88 -14.50 -3.15 4.17
C LYS A 88 -14.75 -4.42 4.99
N VAL A 89 -14.25 -4.47 6.23
CA VAL A 89 -14.50 -5.59 7.15
C VAL A 89 -15.97 -5.62 7.55
N HIS A 90 -16.56 -4.47 7.85
CA HIS A 90 -17.98 -4.36 8.16
C HIS A 90 -18.87 -4.66 6.94
N ALA A 91 -18.44 -4.26 5.75
CA ALA A 91 -19.13 -4.56 4.50
C ALA A 91 -18.96 -6.03 4.03
N GLY A 92 -18.09 -6.81 4.69
CA GLY A 92 -17.76 -8.17 4.26
C GLY A 92 -17.04 -8.24 2.91
N GLU A 93 -16.52 -7.13 2.39
CA GLU A 93 -15.84 -7.07 1.10
C GLU A 93 -14.54 -7.88 1.11
N LYS A 94 -14.39 -8.79 0.13
CA LYS A 94 -13.17 -9.60 -0.05
C LYS A 94 -12.67 -9.53 -1.51
N PRO A 95 -12.20 -8.37 -1.97
CA PRO A 95 -11.87 -8.15 -3.39
C PRO A 95 -10.62 -8.90 -3.87
N HIS A 96 -9.89 -9.59 -2.98
CA HIS A 96 -8.61 -10.20 -3.29
C HIS A 96 -8.68 -11.72 -3.22
N LYS A 97 -8.73 -12.39 -4.37
CA LYS A 97 -8.79 -13.85 -4.47
C LYS A 97 -7.42 -14.47 -4.72
N CYS A 98 -7.08 -15.49 -3.94
CA CYS A 98 -5.87 -16.30 -4.15
C CYS A 98 -6.05 -17.23 -5.34
N LYS A 99 -5.09 -17.23 -6.28
CA LYS A 99 -5.15 -18.09 -7.46
C LYS A 99 -4.79 -19.56 -7.18
N ILE A 100 -4.13 -19.83 -6.05
CA ILE A 100 -3.67 -21.18 -5.69
C ILE A 100 -4.73 -21.90 -4.85
N CYS A 101 -5.23 -21.25 -3.79
CA CYS A 101 -6.20 -21.87 -2.87
C CYS A 101 -7.62 -21.30 -2.97
N PHE A 102 -7.88 -20.37 -3.89
CA PHE A 102 -9.17 -19.74 -4.15
C PHE A 102 -9.81 -18.97 -2.99
N LYS A 103 -9.15 -18.90 -1.82
CA LYS A 103 -9.61 -18.09 -0.69
C LYS A 103 -9.57 -16.61 -1.01
N GLU A 104 -10.56 -15.89 -0.46
CA GLU A 104 -10.75 -14.46 -0.66
C GLU A 104 -10.37 -13.68 0.60
N PHE A 105 -9.81 -12.48 0.39
CA PHE A 105 -9.25 -11.64 1.44
C PHE A 105 -9.71 -10.19 1.28
N THR A 106 -9.98 -9.54 2.41
CA THR A 106 -10.27 -8.10 2.46
C THR A 106 -9.05 -7.26 2.13
N LEU A 107 -7.85 -7.71 2.52
CA LEU A 107 -6.58 -6.99 2.34
C LEU A 107 -5.66 -7.69 1.33
N LYS A 108 -5.05 -6.90 0.44
CA LYS A 108 -4.04 -7.40 -0.51
C LYS A 108 -2.80 -7.97 0.19
N SER A 109 -2.40 -7.41 1.33
CA SER A 109 -1.27 -7.92 2.14
C SER A 109 -1.51 -9.35 2.59
N ASN A 110 -2.73 -9.66 3.04
CA ASN A 110 -3.09 -11.01 3.50
C ASN A 110 -3.06 -12.00 2.32
N LEU A 111 -3.56 -11.59 1.15
CA LEU A 111 -3.41 -12.36 -0.08
C LEU A 111 -1.92 -12.59 -0.41
N SER A 112 -1.09 -11.54 -0.39
CA SER A 112 0.34 -11.63 -0.72
C SER A 112 1.07 -12.60 0.20
N GLN A 113 0.82 -12.52 1.50
CA GLN A 113 1.40 -13.43 2.49
C GLN A 113 0.96 -14.86 2.24
N ARG A 114 -0.34 -15.08 2.00
CA ARG A 114 -0.87 -16.42 1.71
C ARG A 114 -0.27 -17.02 0.44
N SER A 115 -0.21 -16.23 -0.64
CA SER A 115 0.35 -16.68 -1.92
C SER A 115 1.83 -17.06 -1.76
N PHE A 116 2.62 -16.22 -1.09
CA PHE A 116 4.03 -16.52 -0.83
C PHE A 116 4.23 -17.81 -0.03
N THR A 117 3.42 -18.03 1.02
CA THR A 117 3.47 -19.27 1.81
C THR A 117 3.13 -20.49 0.96
N LEU A 118 2.08 -20.41 0.13
CA LEU A 118 1.65 -21.52 -0.72
C LEU A 118 2.68 -21.85 -1.80
N GLU A 119 3.29 -20.83 -2.41
CA GLU A 119 4.36 -21.00 -3.39
C GLU A 119 5.55 -21.74 -2.77
N LYS A 120 5.99 -21.34 -1.56
CA LYS A 120 7.06 -22.05 -0.84
C LYS A 120 6.70 -23.51 -0.54
N SER A 121 5.47 -23.76 -0.09
CA SER A 121 4.98 -25.12 0.17
C SER A 121 4.97 -25.98 -1.09
N LEU A 122 4.50 -25.45 -2.22
CA LEU A 122 4.49 -26.17 -3.50
C LEU A 122 5.90 -26.47 -4.02
N THR A 123 6.83 -25.53 -3.88
CA THR A 123 8.24 -25.75 -4.26
C THR A 123 8.88 -26.85 -3.43
N ASN A 124 8.62 -26.88 -2.11
CA ASN A 124 9.10 -27.95 -1.23
C ASN A 124 8.54 -29.32 -1.63
N VAL A 125 7.24 -29.41 -1.93
CA VAL A 125 6.60 -30.66 -2.38
C VAL A 125 7.22 -31.16 -3.69
N LYS A 126 7.47 -30.27 -4.66
CA LYS A 126 8.15 -30.61 -5.92
C LYS A 126 9.59 -31.10 -5.71
N LEU A 127 10.33 -30.50 -4.79
CA LEU A 127 11.69 -30.94 -4.43
C LEU A 127 11.69 -32.35 -3.82
N VAL A 128 10.79 -32.63 -2.87
CA VAL A 128 10.67 -33.95 -2.24
C VAL A 128 10.30 -35.01 -3.26
N LEU A 129 9.31 -34.74 -4.13
CA LEU A 129 8.94 -35.65 -5.23
C LEU A 129 10.11 -35.92 -6.17
N LYS A 130 10.95 -34.91 -6.46
CA LYS A 130 12.14 -35.09 -7.30
C LYS A 130 13.21 -35.96 -6.62
N CYS A 131 13.37 -35.87 -5.30
CA CYS A 131 14.31 -36.72 -4.54
C CYS A 131 13.84 -38.17 -4.40
N LEU A 132 12.54 -38.43 -4.43
CA LEU A 132 11.98 -39.80 -4.35
C LEU A 132 11.97 -40.54 -5.69
N LEU A 133 12.23 -39.83 -6.80
CA LEU A 133 12.23 -40.35 -8.17
C LEU A 133 13.66 -40.53 -8.75
N ILE A 134 14.69 -40.45 -7.90
CA ILE A 134 16.11 -40.72 -8.21
C ILE A 134 16.55 -41.87 -7.31
#